data_AF-A0A1C6B5A8-F1
#
_entry.id   AF-A0A1C6B5A8-F1
#
_cell.length_a   1.000
_cell.length_b   1.000
_cell.length_c   1.000
_cell.angle_alpha   90.00
_cell.angle_beta   90.00
_cell.angle_gamma   90.00
#
_symmetry.space_group_name_H-M   'P 1'
#
loop_
_entity.id
_entity.type
_entity.pdbx_description
1 polymer ?
#
loop_
_entity_poly.entity_id
_entity_poly.type
_entity_poly.pdbx_seq_one_letter_code
_entity_poly.pdbx_strand_id
1 'polypeptide(L)' 'MEKVLCPKCGEIIFEEPECEANGIITCDKCNNKIRWICDGKRTITKLDT' A
#
# COMPACT_ATOMS: atom_id res chain seq x y z
N MET A 1 -10.23 8.19 7.24
CA MET A 1 -9.65 6.97 6.68
C MET A 1 -8.90 7.35 5.43
N GLU A 2 -7.57 7.39 5.51
CA GLU A 2 -6.73 7.60 4.33
C GLU A 2 -6.69 6.29 3.53
N LYS A 3 -6.85 6.40 2.22
CA LYS A 3 -6.83 5.25 1.31
C LYS A 3 -5.45 5.11 0.73
N VAL A 4 -4.90 3.91 0.82
CA VAL A 4 -3.61 3.60 0.21
C VAL A 4 -3.86 3.21 -1.24
N LEU A 5 -3.26 3.96 -2.17
CA LEU A 5 -3.41 3.75 -3.61
C LEU A 5 -2.19 3.03 -4.19
N CYS A 6 -2.43 2.21 -5.20
CA CYS A 6 -1.38 1.58 -5.99
C CYS A 6 -0.56 2.67 -6.69
N PRO A 7 0.76 2.75 -6.46
CA PRO A 7 1.59 3.78 -7.06
C PRO A 7 1.71 3.65 -8.59
N LYS A 8 1.28 2.52 -9.18
CA LYS A 8 1.34 2.27 -10.63
C LYS A 8 0.03 2.51 -11.36
N CYS A 9 -1.11 2.16 -10.78
CA CYS A 9 -2.41 2.25 -11.47
C CYS A 9 -3.47 3.06 -10.73
N GLY A 10 -3.17 3.55 -9.53
CA GLY A 10 -4.10 4.34 -8.72
C GLY A 10 -5.25 3.56 -8.08
N GLU A 11 -5.28 2.23 -8.21
CA GLU A 11 -6.29 1.39 -7.57
C GLU A 11 -6.15 1.42 -6.05
N ILE A 12 -7.26 1.44 -5.32
CA ILE A 12 -7.23 1.37 -3.85
C ILE A 12 -6.77 -0.03 -3.45
N ILE A 13 -5.67 -0.11 -2.70
CA ILE A 13 -5.10 -1.39 -2.27
C ILE A 13 -5.60 -1.79 -0.88
N PHE A 14 -5.69 -0.84 0.05
CA PHE A 14 -6.29 -1.03 1.39
C PHE A 14 -6.50 0.32 2.09
N GLU A 15 -7.23 0.31 3.20
CA GLU A 15 -7.46 1.47 4.06
C GLU A 15 -6.38 1.51 5.14
N GLU A 16 -5.77 2.69 5.37
CA GLU A 16 -4.61 2.84 6.25
C GLU A 16 -4.88 2.25 7.65
N PRO A 17 -4.05 1.30 8.12
CA PRO A 17 -4.13 0.83 9.49
C PRO A 17 -3.56 1.92 10.42
N GLU A 18 -4.29 2.25 11.50
CA GLU A 18 -3.82 3.15 12.57
C GLU A 18 -2.66 2.54 13.40
N CYS A 19 -2.03 1.46 12.93
CA CYS A 19 -0.96 0.75 13.61
C CYS A 19 0.31 0.63 12.76
N GLU A 20 1.44 0.49 13.44
CA GLU A 20 2.73 0.19 12.82
C GLU A 20 2.67 -1.20 12.18
N ALA A 21 2.77 -1.26 10.85
CA ALA A 21 2.69 -2.50 10.11
C ALA A 21 3.42 -2.37 8.77
N ASN A 22 4.00 -3.47 8.32
CA ASN A 22 4.66 -3.52 7.02
C ASN A 22 4.30 -4.83 6.32
N GLY A 23 4.21 -4.79 5.00
CA GLY A 23 3.84 -5.96 4.22
C GLY A 23 4.07 -5.80 2.74
N ILE A 24 3.80 -6.88 2.01
CA ILE A 24 3.76 -6.89 0.56
C ILE A 24 2.34 -7.25 0.16
N ILE A 25 1.70 -6.38 -0.62
CA ILE A 25 0.38 -6.62 -1.20
C ILE A 25 0.51 -6.67 -2.72
N THR A 26 -0.25 -7.56 -3.35
CA THR A 26 -0.33 -7.59 -4.81
C THR A 26 -1.56 -6.80 -5.22
N CYS A 27 -1.41 -5.82 -6.11
CA CYS A 27 -2.55 -5.10 -6.64
C CYS A 27 -3.28 -5.96 -7.67
N ASP A 28 -4.56 -6.28 -7.43
CA ASP A 28 -5.38 -7.12 -8.31
C ASP A 28 -5.49 -6.58 -9.74
N LYS A 29 -5.52 -5.25 -9.92
CA LYS A 29 -5.68 -4.63 -11.24
C LYS A 29 -4.45 -4.78 -12.12
N CYS A 30 -3.27 -4.46 -11.58
CA CYS A 30 -2.05 -4.41 -12.36
C CYS A 30 -1.10 -5.59 -12.10
N ASN A 31 -1.46 -6.49 -11.18
CA ASN A 31 -0.67 -7.63 -10.72
C ASN A 31 0.76 -7.26 -10.27
N ASN A 32 0.96 -6.02 -9.82
CA ASN A 32 2.26 -5.61 -9.28
C ASN A 32 2.30 -5.82 -7.79
N LYS A 33 3.45 -6.29 -7.32
CA LYS A 33 3.75 -6.37 -5.89
C LYS A 33 4.11 -4.99 -5.39
N ILE A 34 3.51 -4.61 -4.27
CA ILE A 34 3.65 -3.30 -3.66
C ILE A 34 4.05 -3.55 -2.22
N ARG A 35 5.24 -3.08 -1.88
CA ARG A 35 5.68 -3.04 -0.50
C ARG A 35 5.07 -1.82 0.15
N TRP A 36 4.41 -2.02 1.29
CA TRP A 36 3.85 -0.95 2.09
C TRP A 36 4.44 -0.98 3.50
N ILE A 37 4.67 0.20 4.06
CA ILE A 37 5.19 0.40 5.41
C ILE A 37 4.35 1.50 6.02
N CYS A 38 3.69 1.22 7.14
CA CYS A 38 2.98 2.18 7.97
C CYS A 38 3.74 2.32 9.29
N ASP A 39 4.15 3.55 9.61
CA ASP A 39 4.79 3.91 10.89
C ASP A 39 3.74 4.45 11.91
N GLY A 40 2.47 4.07 11.77
CA GLY A 40 1.34 4.53 12.62
C GLY A 40 0.94 6.00 12.43
N LYS A 41 1.64 6.75 11.57
CA LYS A 41 1.35 8.15 11.23
C LYS A 41 1.25 8.41 9.73
N ARG A 42 1.91 7.58 8.92
CA ARG A 42 2.02 7.72 7.47
C ARG A 42 2.23 6.35 6.87
N THR A 43 1.56 6.09 5.76
CA THR A 43 1.85 4.93 4.91
C THR A 43 2.75 5.31 3.73
N ILE A 44 3.83 4.55 3.53
CA ILE A 44 4.71 4.63 2.37
C ILE A 44 4.46 3.40 1.50
N THR A 45 4.12 3.61 0.23
CA THR A 45 4.00 2.55 -0.78
C THR A 45 5.11 2.63 -1.81
N LYS A 46 5.74 1.49 -2.12
CA LYS A 46 6.72 1.36 -3.21
C LYS A 46 6.43 0.11 -4.03
N LEU A 47 6.76 0.16 -5.32
CA LEU A 47 6.75 -1.03 -6.16
C LEU A 47 7.86 -1.97 -5.71
N ASP A 48 7.50 -3.23 -5.46
CA ASP A 48 8.43 -4.31 -5.17
C ASP A 48 8.81 -4.90 -6.55
N THR A 49 9.83 -4.31 -7.17
CA THR A 49 10.40 -4.72 -8.48
C THR A 49 11.49 -5.76 -8.30
#